data_AF-A0A6I6JIQ5-F1
#
_entry.id   AF-A0A6I6JIQ5-F1
#
_cell.length_a   1.000
_cell.length_b   1.000
_cell.length_c   1.000
_cell.angle_alpha   90.00
_cell.angle_beta   90.00
_cell.angle_gamma   90.00
#
_symmetry.space_group_name_H-M   'P 1'
#
loop_
_entity.id
_entity.type
_entity.pdbx_description
1 polymer ?
#
loop_
_entity_poly.entity_id
_entity_poly.type
_entity_poly.pdbx_seq_one_letter_code
_entity_poly.pdbx_strand_id
1 'polypeptide(L)'
;MFEILDTEVWLGIFILTGILYFIRYMQNRNRKRTVYRVSADSLQRSKQVLVAYLPLIEGGDTKSVIDKRRLPFPKEHVKSAAKILAYYYWKKKQPEELARVKNAYISLCRFQNSDMDLEDQAGEMTREHKLNSREFDQYMSHSPFNVKKKK
;
A
#
# COMPACT_ATOMS: atom_id res chain seq x y z
N MET A 1 42.87 15.01 36.23
CA MET A 1 41.51 15.61 36.27
C MET A 1 40.77 15.43 34.94
N PHE A 2 41.44 15.49 33.77
CA PHE A 2 40.82 15.22 32.46
C PHE A 2 40.36 13.77 32.24
N GLU A 3 41.07 12.76 32.78
CA GLU A 3 40.69 11.34 32.62
C GLU A 3 39.36 10.97 33.30
N ILE A 4 39.00 11.64 34.40
CA ILE A 4 37.75 11.37 35.13
C ILE A 4 36.55 11.88 34.32
N LEU A 5 36.67 13.06 33.69
CA LEU A 5 35.63 13.63 32.83
C LEU A 5 35.39 12.79 31.58
N ASP A 6 36.46 12.28 30.95
CA ASP A 6 36.33 11.40 29.79
C ASP A 6 35.63 10.08 30.13
N THR A 7 35.92 9.54 31.32
CA THR A 7 35.28 8.29 31.78
C THR A 7 33.78 8.50 32.05
N GLU A 8 33.39 9.61 32.66
CA GLU A 8 31.97 9.96 32.90
C GLU A 8 31.20 10.21 31.60
N VAL A 9 31.80 10.90 30.62
CA VAL A 9 31.19 11.13 29.31
C VAL A 9 30.98 9.81 28.56
N TRP A 10 31.98 8.92 28.56
CA TRP A 10 31.85 7.59 27.97
C TRP A 10 30.79 6.75 28.68
N LEU A 11 30.73 6.80 30.01
CA LEU A 11 29.71 6.10 30.79
C LEU A 11 28.29 6.58 30.41
N GLY A 12 28.11 7.89 30.25
CA GLY A 12 26.86 8.49 29.78
C GLY A 12 26.44 7.99 28.41
N ILE A 13 27.39 7.85 27.46
CA ILE A 13 27.12 7.31 26.12
C ILE A 13 26.70 5.84 26.18
N PHE A 14 27.36 5.01 27.01
CA PHE A 14 26.98 3.60 27.17
C PHE A 14 25.60 3.43 27.81
N ILE A 15 25.28 4.24 28.82
CA ILE A 15 23.94 4.22 29.44
C ILE A 15 22.88 4.66 28.44
N LEU A 16 23.12 5.74 27.70
CA LEU A 16 22.19 6.26 26.70
C LEU A 16 21.93 5.24 25.59
N THR A 17 22.98 4.60 25.07
CA THR A 17 22.86 3.56 24.04
C THR A 17 22.13 2.33 24.57
N GLY A 18 22.39 1.92 25.81
CA GLY A 18 21.66 0.84 26.48
C GLY A 18 20.16 1.14 26.62
N ILE A 19 19.80 2.35 27.07
CA ILE A 19 18.42 2.81 27.21
C ILE A 19 17.72 2.81 25.84
N LEU A 20 18.37 3.36 24.80
CA LEU A 20 17.81 3.36 23.44
C LEU A 20 17.56 1.94 22.93
N TYR A 21 18.48 1.01 23.20
CA TYR A 21 18.32 -0.39 22.83
C TYR A 21 17.17 -1.05 23.58
N PHE A 22 17.02 -0.74 24.87
CA PHE A 22 15.94 -1.24 25.71
C PHE A 22 14.57 -0.73 25.27
N ILE A 23 14.44 0.56 24.95
CA ILE A 23 13.23 1.15 24.39
C ILE A 23 12.87 0.47 23.07
N ARG A 24 13.85 0.30 22.17
CA ARG A 24 13.66 -0.40 20.90
C ARG A 24 13.20 -1.85 21.10
N TYR A 25 13.77 -2.54 22.09
CA TYR A 25 13.40 -3.91 22.44
C TYR A 25 11.95 -3.99 22.94
N MET A 26 11.55 -3.11 23.85
CA MET A 26 10.17 -3.03 24.35
C MET A 26 9.15 -2.72 23.25
N GLN A 27 9.45 -1.77 22.37
CA GLN A 27 8.59 -1.44 21.23
C GLN A 27 8.42 -2.62 20.27
N ASN A 28 9.46 -3.43 20.08
CA ASN A 28 9.42 -4.58 19.18
C ASN A 28 8.69 -5.79 19.80
N ARG A 29 8.72 -5.96 21.14
CA ARG A 29 8.09 -7.07 21.86
C ARG A 29 6.55 -7.04 21.79
N ASN A 30 5.95 -5.85 21.78
CA ASN A 30 4.49 -5.69 21.81
C ASN A 30 3.82 -5.69 20.43
N ARG A 31 4.57 -5.88 19.34
CA ARG A 31 3.96 -6.06 18.02
C ARG A 31 3.39 -7.46 17.88
N LYS A 32 2.21 -7.70 18.46
CA LYS A 32 1.37 -8.86 18.13
C LYS A 32 1.02 -8.77 16.63
N ARG A 33 1.62 -9.67 15.84
CA ARG A 33 1.49 -9.68 14.38
C ARG A 33 0.25 -10.47 13.98
N THR A 34 -0.80 -9.77 13.55
CA THR A 34 -1.96 -10.40 12.93
C THR A 34 -1.55 -10.92 11.55
N VAL A 35 -1.39 -12.23 11.42
CA VAL A 35 -1.13 -12.87 10.12
C VAL A 35 -2.46 -12.96 9.38
N TYR A 36 -2.66 -12.10 8.40
CA TYR A 36 -3.80 -12.19 7.50
C TYR A 36 -3.66 -13.46 6.64
N ARG A 37 -4.52 -14.45 6.89
CA ARG A 37 -4.71 -15.59 5.99
C ARG A 37 -5.75 -15.20 4.96
N VAL A 38 -5.30 -14.92 3.74
CA VAL A 38 -6.19 -14.76 2.58
C VAL A 38 -6.79 -16.13 2.27
N SER A 39 -8.10 -16.28 2.43
CA SER A 39 -8.81 -17.52 2.07
C SER A 39 -8.87 -17.68 0.55
N ALA A 40 -8.94 -18.92 0.06
CA ALA A 40 -9.05 -19.20 -1.38
C ALA A 40 -10.27 -18.50 -2.00
N ASP A 41 -11.41 -18.51 -1.29
CA ASP A 41 -12.64 -17.82 -1.71
C ASP A 41 -12.44 -16.31 -1.85
N SER A 42 -11.73 -15.67 -0.90
CA SER A 42 -11.45 -14.23 -0.97
C SER A 42 -10.56 -13.88 -2.15
N LEU A 43 -9.60 -14.75 -2.50
CA LEU A 43 -8.73 -14.58 -3.65
C LEU A 43 -9.51 -14.73 -4.96
N GLN A 44 -10.38 -15.74 -5.06
CA GLN A 44 -11.20 -15.97 -6.24
C GLN A 44 -12.16 -14.82 -6.48
N ARG A 45 -12.84 -14.33 -5.44
CA ARG A 45 -13.72 -13.15 -5.51
C ARG A 45 -12.94 -11.91 -5.94
N SER A 46 -11.77 -11.69 -5.36
CA SER A 46 -10.91 -10.55 -5.73
C SER A 46 -10.46 -10.62 -7.19
N LYS A 47 -10.15 -11.83 -7.68
CA LYS A 47 -9.82 -12.07 -9.09
C LYS A 47 -11.00 -11.78 -10.01
N GLN A 48 -12.21 -12.21 -9.67
CA GLN A 48 -13.41 -11.92 -10.45
C GLN A 48 -13.65 -10.41 -10.58
N VAL A 49 -13.52 -9.66 -9.48
CA VAL A 49 -13.66 -8.20 -9.47
C VAL A 49 -12.62 -7.55 -10.39
N LEU A 50 -11.35 -7.94 -10.27
CA LEU A 50 -10.28 -7.33 -11.07
C LEU A 50 -10.36 -7.74 -12.55
N VAL A 51 -10.77 -8.96 -12.88
CA VAL A 51 -10.96 -9.40 -14.28
C VAL A 51 -12.07 -8.63 -14.98
N ALA A 52 -13.16 -8.28 -14.27
CA ALA A 52 -14.21 -7.42 -14.83
C ALA A 52 -13.74 -5.96 -15.01
N TYR A 53 -12.78 -5.52 -14.20
CA TYR A 53 -12.30 -4.14 -14.17
C TYR A 53 -11.14 -3.87 -15.15
N LEU A 54 -10.17 -4.79 -15.26
CA LEU A 54 -8.94 -4.61 -16.06
C LEU A 54 -9.20 -4.19 -17.52
N PRO A 55 -10.17 -4.78 -18.26
CA PRO A 55 -10.44 -4.38 -19.64
C PRO A 55 -10.80 -2.89 -19.78
N LEU A 56 -11.40 -2.29 -18.76
CA LEU A 56 -11.81 -0.88 -18.75
C LEU A 56 -10.62 0.10 -18.66
N ILE A 57 -9.45 -0.39 -18.24
CA ILE A 57 -8.22 0.42 -18.11
C ILE A 57 -7.22 0.07 -19.21
N GLU A 58 -7.08 -1.22 -19.53
CA GLU A 58 -6.03 -1.73 -20.41
C GLU A 58 -6.35 -1.54 -21.89
N GLY A 59 -7.64 -1.45 -22.25
CA GLY A 59 -8.09 -1.37 -23.64
C GLY A 59 -8.26 0.04 -24.20
N GLY A 60 -7.91 1.11 -23.46
CA GLY A 60 -8.28 2.48 -23.84
C GLY A 60 -7.24 3.55 -23.52
N ASP A 61 -7.44 4.73 -24.10
CA ASP A 61 -6.61 5.94 -23.87
C ASP A 61 -6.45 6.19 -22.36
N THR A 62 -5.23 6.15 -21.84
CA THR A 62 -4.95 6.18 -20.40
C THR A 62 -5.25 7.53 -19.75
N LYS A 63 -5.46 8.57 -20.56
CA LYS A 63 -5.65 9.95 -20.09
C LYS A 63 -7.12 10.39 -20.01
N SER A 64 -8.04 9.61 -20.56
CA SER A 64 -9.46 9.99 -20.59
C SER A 64 -10.17 9.70 -19.27
N VAL A 65 -11.00 10.66 -18.85
CA VAL A 65 -11.99 10.47 -17.78
C VAL A 65 -13.02 9.45 -18.24
N ILE A 66 -13.40 8.54 -17.35
CA ILE A 66 -14.45 7.54 -17.58
C ILE A 66 -15.58 7.83 -16.59
N ASP A 67 -16.82 7.69 -17.04
CA ASP A 67 -17.97 7.78 -16.13
C ASP A 67 -17.91 6.66 -15.08
N LYS A 68 -18.01 7.04 -13.81
CA LYS A 68 -18.09 6.14 -12.65
C LYS A 68 -19.18 5.10 -12.78
N ARG A 69 -20.29 5.39 -13.47
CA ARG A 69 -21.40 4.42 -13.67
C ARG A 69 -21.00 3.20 -14.52
N ARG A 70 -19.89 3.29 -15.26
CA ARG A 70 -19.34 2.16 -16.04
C ARG A 70 -18.56 1.17 -15.19
N LEU A 71 -18.31 1.46 -13.91
CA LEU A 71 -17.67 0.51 -13.01
C LEU A 71 -18.63 -0.65 -12.68
N PRO A 72 -18.19 -1.92 -12.84
CA PRO A 72 -19.01 -3.07 -12.47
C PRO A 72 -19.16 -3.22 -10.95
N PHE A 73 -18.25 -2.63 -10.17
CA PHE A 73 -18.23 -2.67 -8.71
C PHE A 73 -17.89 -1.31 -8.13
N PRO A 74 -18.34 -0.97 -6.91
CA PRO A 74 -17.95 0.27 -6.25
C PRO A 74 -16.43 0.37 -6.10
N LYS A 75 -15.88 1.60 -6.20
CA LYS A 75 -14.42 1.85 -6.11
C LYS A 75 -13.77 1.14 -4.92
N GLU A 76 -14.41 1.16 -3.75
CA GLU A 76 -13.89 0.54 -2.52
C GLU A 76 -13.73 -0.99 -2.64
N HIS A 77 -14.66 -1.66 -3.34
CA HIS A 77 -14.54 -3.10 -3.58
C HIS A 77 -13.37 -3.42 -4.52
N VAL A 78 -13.17 -2.60 -5.55
CA VAL A 78 -12.03 -2.75 -6.47
C VAL A 78 -10.71 -2.49 -5.73
N LYS A 79 -10.64 -1.46 -4.89
CA LYS A 79 -9.47 -1.18 -4.03
C LYS A 79 -9.15 -2.35 -3.11
N SER A 80 -10.15 -2.90 -2.43
CA SER A 80 -9.98 -4.06 -1.54
C SER A 80 -9.49 -5.31 -2.29
N ALA A 81 -10.12 -5.63 -3.42
CA ALA A 81 -9.71 -6.74 -4.28
C ALA A 81 -8.27 -6.59 -4.79
N ALA A 82 -7.89 -5.38 -5.22
CA ALA A 82 -6.55 -5.07 -5.68
C ALA A 82 -5.51 -5.17 -4.55
N LYS A 83 -5.81 -4.76 -3.31
CA LYS A 83 -4.92 -4.97 -2.15
C LYS A 83 -4.68 -6.46 -1.87
N ILE A 84 -5.73 -7.28 -1.91
CA ILE A 84 -5.64 -8.74 -1.71
C ILE A 84 -4.76 -9.38 -2.81
N LEU A 85 -4.97 -9.00 -4.08
CA LEU A 85 -4.19 -9.52 -5.19
C LEU A 85 -2.75 -9.02 -5.21
N ALA A 86 -2.52 -7.75 -4.86
CA ALA A 86 -1.18 -7.23 -4.62
C ALA A 86 -0.46 -8.06 -3.55
N TYR A 87 -1.19 -8.44 -2.48
CA TYR A 87 -0.62 -9.31 -1.45
C TYR A 87 -0.23 -10.69 -1.97
N TYR A 88 -1.12 -11.29 -2.73
CA TYR A 88 -0.90 -12.59 -3.35
C TYR A 88 0.31 -12.58 -4.31
N TYR A 89 0.37 -11.64 -5.25
CA TYR A 89 1.43 -11.57 -6.26
C TYR A 89 2.79 -11.21 -5.67
N TRP A 90 2.82 -10.33 -4.67
CA TRP A 90 4.04 -10.06 -3.91
C TRP A 90 4.57 -11.34 -3.25
N LYS A 91 3.69 -12.11 -2.59
CA LYS A 91 4.07 -13.36 -1.91
C LYS A 91 4.58 -14.42 -2.90
N LYS A 92 4.03 -14.42 -4.12
CA LYS A 92 4.43 -15.29 -5.23
C LYS A 92 5.65 -14.79 -6.01
N LYS A 93 6.21 -13.62 -5.67
CA LYS A 93 7.33 -12.97 -6.38
C LYS A 93 7.04 -12.75 -7.87
N GLN A 94 5.82 -12.31 -8.20
CA GLN A 94 5.42 -11.96 -9.56
C GLN A 94 5.38 -10.43 -9.70
N PRO A 95 6.51 -9.77 -10.06
CA PRO A 95 6.60 -8.31 -10.08
C PRO A 95 5.77 -7.68 -11.20
N GLU A 96 5.62 -8.35 -12.35
CA GLU A 96 4.83 -7.86 -13.48
C GLU A 96 3.34 -7.77 -13.14
N GLU A 97 2.78 -8.84 -12.60
CA GLU A 97 1.39 -8.86 -12.13
C GLU A 97 1.15 -7.88 -10.97
N LEU A 98 2.13 -7.72 -10.09
CA LEU A 98 2.06 -6.70 -9.04
C LEU A 98 2.02 -5.28 -9.63
N ALA A 99 2.85 -4.98 -10.64
CA ALA A 99 2.85 -3.70 -11.33
C ALA A 99 1.51 -3.47 -12.06
N ARG A 100 0.97 -4.50 -12.70
CA ARG A 100 -0.36 -4.47 -13.34
C ARG A 100 -1.47 -4.13 -12.33
N VAL A 101 -1.47 -4.78 -11.17
CA VAL A 101 -2.43 -4.49 -10.09
C VAL A 101 -2.24 -3.09 -9.52
N LYS A 102 -0.98 -2.62 -9.36
CA LYS A 102 -0.69 -1.25 -8.93
C LYS A 102 -1.25 -0.23 -9.92
N ASN A 103 -1.01 -0.43 -11.21
CA ASN A 103 -1.53 0.45 -12.25
C ASN A 103 -3.05 0.46 -12.24
N ALA A 104 -3.68 -0.72 -12.15
CA ALA A 104 -5.14 -0.82 -12.04
C ALA A 104 -5.69 -0.08 -10.81
N TYR A 105 -5.04 -0.21 -9.65
CA TYR A 105 -5.42 0.49 -8.42
C TYR A 105 -5.37 2.01 -8.59
N ILE A 106 -4.29 2.52 -9.20
CA ILE A 106 -4.08 3.95 -9.40
C ILE A 106 -5.09 4.49 -10.42
N SER A 107 -5.32 3.77 -11.51
CA SER A 107 -6.25 4.13 -12.59
C SER A 107 -7.72 4.19 -12.15
N LEU A 108 -8.08 3.76 -10.95
CA LEU A 108 -9.41 4.03 -10.37
C LEU A 108 -9.74 5.51 -10.30
N CYS A 109 -8.72 6.39 -10.26
CA CYS A 109 -8.91 7.84 -10.29
C CYS A 109 -9.56 8.34 -11.57
N ARG A 110 -9.56 7.55 -12.65
CA ARG A 110 -10.16 7.95 -13.93
C ARG A 110 -11.68 7.92 -13.90
N PHE A 111 -12.27 7.16 -12.98
CA PHE A 111 -13.71 6.98 -12.89
C PHE A 111 -14.33 8.11 -12.09
N GLN A 112 -14.77 9.17 -12.77
CA GLN A 112 -15.32 10.37 -12.13
C GLN A 112 -16.82 10.51 -12.39
N ASN A 113 -17.46 11.38 -11.61
CA ASN A 113 -18.87 11.68 -11.85
C ASN A 113 -18.99 12.53 -13.12
N SER A 114 -19.86 12.11 -14.05
CA SER A 114 -20.12 12.83 -15.31
C SER A 114 -20.74 14.20 -15.08
N ASP A 115 -21.37 14.40 -13.93
CA ASP A 115 -22.15 15.59 -13.62
C ASP A 115 -21.29 16.77 -13.10
N MET A 116 -19.98 16.56 -12.96
CA MET A 116 -19.01 17.58 -12.54
C MET A 116 -18.43 18.34 -13.74
N ASP A 117 -18.01 19.58 -13.53
CA ASP A 117 -17.30 20.36 -14.56
C ASP A 117 -15.96 19.72 -14.93
N LEU A 118 -15.51 19.91 -16.17
CA LEU A 118 -14.29 19.28 -16.69
C LEU A 118 -13.02 19.67 -15.90
N GLU A 119 -12.97 20.91 -15.43
CA GLU A 119 -11.86 21.41 -14.60
C GLU A 119 -11.84 20.73 -13.23
N ASP A 120 -13.01 20.60 -12.60
CA ASP A 120 -13.18 19.90 -11.33
C ASP A 120 -12.87 18.39 -11.46
N GLN A 121 -13.29 17.76 -12.56
CA GLN A 121 -12.97 16.36 -12.86
C GLN A 121 -11.45 16.15 -12.98
N ALA A 122 -10.72 17.05 -13.63
CA ALA A 122 -9.27 16.96 -13.77
C ALA A 122 -8.55 17.18 -12.44
N GLY A 123 -9.03 18.12 -11.63
CA GLY A 123 -8.54 18.38 -10.28
C GLY A 123 -8.70 17.18 -9.35
N GLU A 124 -9.91 16.63 -9.27
CA GLU A 124 -10.22 15.45 -8.45
C GLU A 124 -9.49 14.20 -8.96
N MET A 125 -9.37 13.99 -10.27
CA MET A 125 -8.57 12.89 -10.81
C MET A 125 -7.11 12.97 -10.35
N THR A 126 -6.50 14.16 -10.44
CA THR A 126 -5.10 14.36 -10.03
C THR A 126 -4.91 14.14 -8.53
N ARG A 127 -5.88 14.59 -7.73
CA ARG A 127 -5.90 14.40 -6.28
C ARG A 127 -6.05 12.92 -5.93
N GLU A 128 -7.06 12.24 -6.48
CA GLU A 128 -7.29 10.81 -6.27
C GLU A 128 -6.10 9.97 -6.75
N HIS A 129 -5.46 10.32 -7.87
CA HIS A 129 -4.25 9.65 -8.35
C HIS A 129 -3.13 9.68 -7.30
N LYS A 130 -2.83 10.85 -6.74
CA LYS A 130 -1.81 11.02 -5.70
C LYS A 130 -2.18 10.26 -4.42
N LEU A 131 -3.44 10.33 -4.02
CA LEU A 131 -3.94 9.62 -2.83
C LEU A 131 -3.86 8.10 -3.01
N ASN A 132 -4.34 7.57 -4.13
CA ASN A 132 -4.32 6.14 -4.43
C ASN A 132 -2.90 5.60 -4.51
N SER A 133 -1.96 6.34 -5.13
CA SER A 133 -0.55 5.94 -5.17
C SER A 133 0.05 5.86 -3.77
N ARG A 134 -0.15 6.90 -2.95
CA ARG A 134 0.35 6.92 -1.56
C ARG A 134 -0.25 5.82 -0.72
N GLU A 135 -1.56 5.61 -0.83
CA GLU A 135 -2.28 4.57 -0.10
C GLU A 135 -1.78 3.17 -0.47
N PHE A 136 -1.57 2.90 -1.76
CA PHE A 136 -1.02 1.64 -2.24
C PHE A 136 0.40 1.41 -1.73
N ASP A 137 1.27 2.41 -1.83
CA ASP A 137 2.66 2.31 -1.36
C ASP A 137 2.73 2.16 0.18
N GLN A 138 1.84 2.84 0.92
CA GLN A 138 1.67 2.66 2.37
C GLN A 138 1.21 1.24 2.70
N TYR A 139 0.22 0.72 1.97
CA TYR A 139 -0.23 -0.66 2.12
C TYR A 139 0.93 -1.63 1.86
N MET A 140 1.69 -1.46 0.78
CA MET A 140 2.81 -2.34 0.45
C MET A 140 3.97 -2.28 1.47
N SER A 141 4.14 -1.16 2.18
CA SER A 141 5.17 -1.00 3.21
C SER A 141 4.75 -1.44 4.62
N HIS A 142 3.46 -1.34 4.96
CA HIS A 142 2.93 -1.59 6.31
C HIS A 142 2.09 -2.86 6.46
N SER A 143 1.55 -3.41 5.38
CA SER A 143 0.94 -4.75 5.37
C SER A 143 2.04 -5.80 5.68
N PRO A 144 1.71 -7.05 6.08
CA PRO A 144 2.64 -8.16 6.39
C PRO A 144 3.75 -8.49 5.36
N PHE A 145 3.95 -7.66 4.34
CA PHE A 145 5.03 -7.68 3.37
C PHE A 145 6.42 -7.53 3.97
N ASN A 146 6.60 -6.76 5.05
CA ASN A 146 7.93 -6.51 5.59
C ASN A 146 8.49 -7.64 6.48
N VAL A 147 8.06 -8.90 6.24
CA VAL A 147 8.40 -10.08 7.04
C VAL A 147 9.68 -10.78 6.55
N LYS A 148 10.29 -10.37 5.42
CA LYS A 148 11.56 -10.93 4.92
C LYS A 148 12.65 -9.89 4.69
N LYS A 149 13.15 -9.30 5.77
CA LYS A 149 14.56 -8.85 5.86
C LYS A 149 15.05 -9.10 7.27
N LYS A 150 15.37 -10.36 7.55
CA LYS A 150 16.23 -10.86 8.64
C LYS A 150 16.33 -12.38 8.49
N LYS A 151 17.11 -12.81 7.50
CA LYS A 151 17.92 -14.01 7.62
C LYS A 151 19.34 -13.50 7.82
#